data_AF-A0A1X7TN34-F1
#
_entry.id   AF-A0A1X7TN34-F1
#
_cell.length_a   1.000
_cell.length_b   1.000
_cell.length_c   1.000
_cell.angle_alpha   90.00
_cell.angle_beta   90.00
_cell.angle_gamma   90.00
#
_symmetry.space_group_name_H-M   'P 1'
#
loop_
_entity.id
_entity.type
_entity.pdbx_description
1 polymer ?
#
loop_
_entity_poly.entity_id
_entity_poly.type
_entity_poly.pdbx_seq_one_letter_code
_entity_poly.pdbx_strand_id
1 'polypeptide(L)' 'QWISPVVTGDRPPPFSHFTLTPVTNNTAVMFGGYTDNGDSNKLYMISFTKTSV' A
#
# COMPACT_ATOMS: atom_id res chain seq x y z
N GLN A 1 4.16 2.02 19.19
CA GLN A 1 3.53 0.69 19.22
C GLN A 1 3.29 0.24 17.79
N TRP A 2 3.64 -1.01 17.47
CA TRP A 2 3.33 -1.60 16.17
C TRP A 2 1.88 -2.05 16.15
N ILE A 3 1.19 -1.79 15.05
CA ILE A 3 -0.19 -2.24 14.83
C ILE A 3 -0.26 -3.03 13.53
N SER A 4 -1.15 -4.03 13.50
CA SER A 4 -1.51 -4.75 12.29
C SER A 4 -2.91 -4.29 11.88
N PRO A 5 -3.04 -3.35 10.92
CA PRO A 5 -4.35 -2.84 10.53
C PRO A 5 -5.15 -3.91 9.79
N VAL A 6 -6.48 -3.81 9.85
CA VAL A 6 -7.36 -4.59 8.98
C VAL A 6 -7.30 -4.02 7.58
N VAL A 7 -6.92 -4.85 6.60
CA VAL A 7 -6.85 -4.46 5.18
C VAL A 7 -8.09 -4.96 4.44
N THR A 8 -8.86 -4.01 3.90
CA THR A 8 -10.08 -4.23 3.09
C THR A 8 -9.87 -3.84 1.63
N GLY A 9 -10.70 -4.34 0.73
CA GLY A 9 -10.60 -4.09 -0.71
C GLY A 9 -9.62 -5.04 -1.42
N ASP A 10 -9.30 -4.71 -2.67
CA ASP A 10 -8.39 -5.52 -3.48
C ASP A 10 -6.97 -5.47 -2.91
N ARG A 11 -6.44 -6.64 -2.58
CA ARG A 11 -5.07 -6.76 -2.10
C ARG A 11 -4.15 -6.90 -3.31
N PRO A 12 -3.11 -6.07 -3.42
CA PRO A 12 -2.09 -6.31 -4.41
C PRO A 12 -1.40 -7.66 -4.11
N PRO A 13 -0.81 -8.32 -5.13
CA PRO A 13 -0.08 -9.57 -4.93
C PRO A 13 1.09 -9.36 -3.94
N PRO A 14 1.82 -10.40 -3.53
CA PRO A 14 3.10 -10.19 -2.87
C PRO A 14 4.07 -9.41 -3.80
N PHE A 15 4.65 -8.33 -3.29
CA PHE A 15 5.76 -7.62 -3.92
C PHE A 15 6.64 -6.95 -2.84
N SER A 16 7.88 -6.66 -3.21
CA SER A 16 8.90 -6.08 -2.33
C SER A 16 9.58 -4.88 -3.01
N HIS A 17 10.36 -4.10 -2.26
CA HIS A 17 11.08 -2.92 -2.77
C HIS A 17 10.19 -1.86 -3.47
N PHE A 18 8.93 -1.74 -3.06
CA PHE A 18 8.04 -0.70 -3.56
C PHE A 18 8.30 0.66 -2.89
N THR A 19 7.81 1.71 -3.53
CA THR A 19 7.70 3.04 -2.92
C THR A 19 6.28 3.26 -2.41
N LEU A 20 6.13 3.79 -1.19
CA LEU A 20 4.86 4.27 -0.63
C LEU A 20 5.00 5.74 -0.24
N THR A 21 4.29 6.62 -0.94
CA THR A 21 4.39 8.08 -0.76
C THR A 21 3.05 8.66 -0.35
N PRO A 22 2.97 9.47 0.73
CA PRO A 22 1.73 10.14 1.10
C PRO A 22 1.31 11.16 0.04
N VAL A 23 0.02 11.22 -0.26
CA VAL A 23 -0.58 12.22 -1.16
C VAL A 23 -1.45 13.19 -0.35
N THR A 24 -2.16 12.69 0.65
CA THR A 24 -2.93 13.49 1.62
C THR A 24 -2.73 12.94 3.03
N ASN A 25 -3.40 13.54 4.02
CA ASN A 25 -3.39 13.03 5.40
C ASN A 25 -3.98 11.62 5.55
N ASN A 26 -4.79 11.17 4.59
CA ASN A 26 -5.50 9.90 4.65
C ASN A 26 -5.27 9.03 3.42
N THR A 27 -4.41 9.43 2.49
CA THR A 27 -4.12 8.64 1.30
C THR A 27 -2.63 8.61 0.96
N ALA A 28 -2.19 7.49 0.42
CA ALA A 28 -0.86 7.31 -0.12
C ALA A 28 -0.92 6.58 -1.47
N VAL A 29 0.07 6.85 -2.31
CA VAL A 29 0.27 6.16 -3.58
C VAL A 29 1.40 5.15 -3.42
N MET A 30 1.16 3.94 -3.91
CA MET A 30 2.15 2.86 -3.91
C MET A 30 2.45 2.42 -5.33
N PHE A 31 3.74 2.38 -5.68
CA PHE A 31 4.21 2.08 -7.03
C PHE A 31 5.62 1.46 -7.04
N GLY A 32 5.96 0.85 -8.17
CA GLY A 32 7.25 0.17 -8.36
C GLY A 32 7.32 -1.17 -7.64
N GLY A 33 8.55 -1.62 -7.38
CA GLY A 33 8.85 -2.86 -6.67
C GLY A 33 8.90 -4.10 -7.57
N TYR A 34 9.22 -5.23 -6.96
CA TYR A 34 9.39 -6.52 -7.61
C TYR A 34 8.32 -7.51 -7.15
N THR A 35 7.70 -8.16 -8.13
CA THR A 35 6.86 -9.34 -7.95
C THR A 35 7.62 -10.58 -8.38
N ASP A 36 7.03 -11.77 -8.20
CA ASP A 36 7.57 -13.01 -8.76
C ASP A 36 7.68 -13.00 -10.30
N ASN A 37 6.96 -12.09 -10.97
CA ASN A 37 7.01 -11.87 -12.41
C ASN A 37 7.99 -10.75 -12.83
N GLY A 38 8.82 -10.26 -11.91
CA GLY A 38 9.77 -9.16 -12.14
C GLY A 38 9.24 -7.79 -11.73
N ASP A 39 9.80 -6.75 -12.35
CA ASP A 39 9.46 -5.35 -12.09
C ASP A 39 7.97 -5.05 -12.27
N SER A 40 7.38 -4.37 -11.29
CA SER A 40 5.97 -3.96 -11.33
C SER A 40 5.84 -2.47 -11.64
N ASN A 41 5.05 -2.15 -12.65
CA ASN A 41 4.60 -0.79 -12.98
C ASN A 41 3.15 -0.52 -12.51
N LYS A 42 2.57 -1.42 -11.70
CA LYS A 42 1.21 -1.25 -11.17
C LYS A 42 1.17 -0.12 -10.14
N LEU A 43 0.06 0.63 -10.15
CA LEU A 43 -0.21 1.74 -9.25
C LEU A 43 -1.36 1.37 -8.31
N TYR A 44 -1.19 1.60 -7.02
CA TYR A 44 -2.23 1.38 -6.03
C TYR A 44 -2.45 2.64 -5.20
N MET A 45 -3.73 2.96 -4.95
CA MET A 45 -4.12 4.01 -4.02
C MET A 45 -4.49 3.37 -2.68
N ILE A 46 -3.84 3.80 -1.61
CA ILE A 46 -4.08 3.32 -0.25
C ILE A 46 -4.81 4.40 0.53
N SER A 47 -5.91 4.05 1.18
CA SER A 47 -6.67 4.93 2.07
C SER A 47 -6.52 4.47 3.52
N PHE A 48 -6.17 5.40 4.41
CA PHE A 48 -6.06 5.15 5.84
C PHE A 48 -7.33 5.64 6.54
N THR A 49 -8.11 4.71 7.08
CA THR A 49 -9.21 5.02 7.99
C THR A 49 -8.67 5.00 9.42
N LYS A 50 -8.78 6.13 10.12
CA LYS A 50 -8.63 6.11 11.58
C LYS A 50 -9.88 5.48 12.15
N THR A 51 -9.77 4.32 12.78
CA THR A 51 -10.70 3.95 13.83
C THR A 51 -10.36 4.82 15.04
N SER A 52 -11.23 5.76 15.40
CA SER A 52 -11.14 6.41 16.71
C SER A 52 -11.13 5.31 17.78
N VAL A 53 -10.08 5.30 18.60
CA VAL A 53 -10.00 4.49 19.83
C VAL A 53 -10.82 5.12 20.94
#